data_AF-A0A1A8JLH9-F1
#
_entry.id   AF-A0A1A8JLH9-F1
#
_cell.length_a   1.000
_cell.length_b   1.000
_cell.length_c   1.000
_cell.angle_alpha   90.00
_cell.angle_beta   90.00
_cell.angle_gamma   90.00
#
_symmetry.space_group_name_H-M   'P 1'
#
loop_
_entity.id
_entity.type
_entity.pdbx_description
1 polymer ?
#
loop_
_entity_poly.entity_id
_entity_poly.type
_entity_poly.pdbx_seq_one_letter_code
_entity_poly.pdbx_strand_id
1 'polypeptide(L)'
;MTFKLNVLLLLLTITTVTVLAQKRRPTSKTNEEWNYRDGSERVSMRGVANLTQVLDDWRFDILTQIKGLLQNDHQSLLPNYARIQPLSEALDDLYKEFNALKSHLGDLTEKFTAIETFVDEVKASRAAGPAAGVGAGPGAAPIPRQ
;
A
#
# COMPACT_ATOMS: atom_id res chain seq x y z
N MET A 1 19.55 -11.20 62.78
CA MET A 1 18.49 -12.12 62.30
C MET A 1 17.08 -11.53 62.42
N THR A 2 16.81 -10.66 63.40
CA THR A 2 15.48 -10.06 63.68
C THR A 2 14.95 -9.09 62.62
N PHE A 3 15.80 -8.26 62.00
CA PHE A 3 15.37 -7.32 60.95
C PHE A 3 14.75 -7.99 59.72
N LYS A 4 15.29 -9.15 59.30
CA LYS A 4 14.77 -9.90 58.15
C LYS A 4 13.40 -10.51 58.46
N LEU A 5 13.17 -10.92 59.71
CA LEU A 5 11.89 -11.47 60.17
C LEU A 5 10.80 -10.39 60.20
N ASN A 6 11.12 -9.19 60.70
CA ASN A 6 10.17 -8.07 60.76
C ASN A 6 9.76 -7.59 59.36
N VAL A 7 10.70 -7.54 58.41
CA VAL A 7 10.40 -7.18 57.01
C VAL A 7 9.52 -8.23 56.34
N LEU A 8 9.79 -9.53 56.58
CA LEU A 8 8.97 -10.60 56.03
C LEU A 8 7.55 -10.58 56.62
N LEU A 9 7.41 -10.31 57.92
CA LEU A 9 6.12 -10.18 58.58
C LEU A 9 5.33 -8.98 58.05
N LEU A 10 5.99 -7.86 57.77
CA LEU A 10 5.37 -6.67 57.17
C LEU A 10 4.91 -6.92 55.72
N LEU A 11 5.68 -7.67 54.93
CA LEU A 11 5.24 -8.07 53.59
C LEU A 11 4.01 -9.01 53.63
N LEU A 12 3.94 -9.88 54.63
CA LEU A 12 2.85 -10.84 54.78
C LEU A 12 1.54 -10.18 55.25
N THR A 13 1.62 -9.13 56.06
CA THR A 13 0.44 -8.33 56.43
C THR A 13 -0.07 -7.47 55.27
N ILE A 14 0.82 -6.91 54.45
CA ILE A 14 0.41 -6.11 53.28
C ILE A 14 -0.32 -6.99 52.25
N THR A 15 0.21 -8.18 51.95
CA THR A 15 -0.39 -9.10 50.98
C THR A 15 -1.78 -9.57 51.43
N THR A 16 -1.96 -9.93 52.70
CA THR A 16 -3.27 -10.36 53.23
C THR A 16 -4.32 -9.24 53.19
N VAL A 17 -3.94 -7.99 53.48
CA VAL A 17 -4.85 -6.83 53.37
C VAL A 17 -5.29 -6.60 51.93
N THR A 18 -4.38 -6.71 50.96
CA THR A 18 -4.72 -6.51 49.53
C THR A 18 -5.68 -7.58 49.00
N VAL A 19 -5.53 -8.84 49.41
CA VAL A 19 -6.41 -9.94 48.99
C VAL A 19 -7.81 -9.78 49.59
N LEU A 20 -7.92 -9.35 50.84
CA LEU A 20 -9.22 -9.08 51.49
C LEU A 20 -9.93 -7.85 50.91
N ALA A 21 -9.18 -6.83 50.50
CA ALA A 21 -9.73 -5.65 49.82
C ALA A 21 -10.29 -6.00 48.42
N GLN A 22 -9.63 -6.88 47.67
CA GLN A 22 -10.11 -7.34 46.36
C GLN A 22 -11.40 -8.18 46.47
N LYS A 23 -11.51 -9.02 47.49
CA LYS A 23 -12.71 -9.85 47.74
C LYS A 23 -13.95 -9.03 48.16
N ARG A 24 -13.76 -7.77 48.58
CA ARG A 24 -14.84 -6.86 48.99
C ARG A 24 -15.38 -5.98 47.87
N ARG A 25 -15.10 -6.27 46.59
CA ARG A 25 -15.87 -5.68 45.50
C ARG A 25 -17.26 -6.32 45.53
N PRO A 26 -18.34 -5.61 45.92
CA PRO A 26 -19.67 -6.19 45.83
C PRO A 26 -19.94 -6.43 44.35
N THR A 27 -20.08 -7.70 43.97
CA THR A 27 -20.60 -8.10 42.68
C THR A 27 -22.07 -7.69 42.62
N SER A 28 -22.37 -6.47 42.19
CA SER A 28 -23.73 -6.03 41.89
C SER A 28 -24.20 -6.67 40.58
N LYS A 29 -24.44 -7.99 40.62
CA LYS A 29 -25.27 -8.67 39.62
C LYS A 29 -26.72 -8.54 40.06
N THR A 30 -27.28 -7.35 39.88
CA THR A 30 -28.72 -7.12 39.90
C THR A 30 -29.03 -6.12 38.79
N ASN A 31 -29.47 -6.67 37.65
CA ASN A 31 -30.23 -6.01 36.58
C ASN A 31 -30.31 -4.47 36.69
N GLU A 32 -29.29 -3.77 36.15
CA GLU A 32 -29.31 -2.32 35.97
C GLU A 32 -30.25 -1.98 34.82
N GLU A 33 -31.56 -2.12 35.04
CA GLU A 33 -32.55 -1.54 34.15
C GLU A 33 -32.38 -0.01 34.20
N TRP A 34 -31.95 0.56 33.07
CA TRP A 34 -31.63 1.98 32.96
C TRP A 34 -32.86 2.84 33.22
N ASN A 35 -32.97 3.37 34.43
CA ASN A 35 -34.07 4.22 34.82
C ASN A 35 -33.83 5.65 34.30
N TYR A 36 -34.32 5.96 33.10
CA TYR A 36 -34.20 7.29 32.48
C TYR A 36 -34.84 8.43 33.31
N ARG A 37 -35.73 8.10 34.26
CA ARG A 37 -36.34 9.08 35.18
C ARG A 37 -35.52 9.28 36.44
N ASP A 38 -34.61 8.38 36.78
CA ASP A 38 -33.76 8.53 37.95
C ASP A 38 -32.82 9.73 37.75
N GLY A 39 -32.91 10.70 38.65
CA GLY A 39 -32.20 11.98 38.55
C GLY A 39 -32.93 13.09 37.78
N SER A 40 -34.06 12.82 37.10
CA SER A 40 -34.81 13.87 36.37
C SER A 40 -35.35 14.99 37.28
N GLU A 41 -35.77 14.65 38.51
CA GLU A 41 -36.23 15.60 39.52
C GLU A 41 -35.09 16.49 40.09
N ARG A 42 -33.84 16.07 39.87
CA ARG A 42 -32.65 16.82 40.29
C ARG A 42 -32.25 17.89 39.29
N VAL A 43 -32.89 17.92 38.11
CA VAL A 43 -32.59 18.84 37.03
C VAL A 43 -33.55 20.03 37.10
N SER A 44 -33.01 21.22 37.37
CA SER A 44 -33.80 22.44 37.30
C SER A 44 -34.19 22.73 35.85
N MET A 45 -35.50 22.66 35.54
CA MET A 45 -36.05 22.95 34.20
C MET A 45 -35.62 24.33 33.66
N ARG A 46 -35.36 25.29 34.56
CA ARG A 46 -34.86 26.62 34.21
C ARG A 46 -33.38 26.62 33.81
N GLY A 47 -32.59 25.70 34.38
CA GLY A 47 -31.21 25.41 33.95
C GLY A 47 -31.16 24.64 32.63
N VAL A 48 -32.13 23.77 32.36
CA VAL A 48 -32.26 23.07 31.07
C VAL A 48 -32.52 24.07 29.94
N ALA A 49 -33.37 25.08 30.13
CA ALA A 49 -33.60 26.10 29.11
C ALA A 49 -32.31 26.86 28.73
N ASN A 50 -31.45 27.17 29.70
CA ASN A 50 -30.16 27.82 29.45
C ASN A 50 -29.18 26.86 28.76
N LEU A 51 -29.11 25.60 29.20
CA LEU A 51 -28.26 24.58 28.56
C LEU A 51 -28.70 24.29 27.12
N THR A 52 -29.99 24.16 26.86
CA THR A 52 -30.54 23.96 25.50
C THR A 52 -30.17 25.14 24.60
N GLN A 53 -30.24 26.36 25.10
CA GLN A 53 -29.83 27.55 24.35
C GLN A 53 -28.33 27.52 24.03
N VAL A 54 -27.46 27.26 25.02
CA VAL A 54 -26.01 27.14 24.80
C VAL A 54 -25.68 26.02 23.79
N LEU A 55 -26.40 24.90 23.84
CA LEU A 55 -26.24 23.81 22.88
C LEU A 55 -26.69 24.20 21.47
N ASP A 56 -27.77 24.98 21.34
CA ASP A 56 -28.24 25.48 20.05
C ASP A 56 -27.29 26.54 19.46
N ASP A 57 -26.75 27.43 20.29
CA ASP A 57 -25.74 28.41 19.90
C ASP A 57 -24.47 27.69 19.40
N TRP A 58 -23.99 26.69 20.15
CA TRP A 58 -22.84 25.87 19.72
C TRP A 58 -23.11 25.10 18.44
N ARG A 59 -24.30 24.52 18.29
CA ARG A 59 -24.71 23.86 17.06
C ARG A 59 -24.64 24.82 15.88
N PHE A 60 -25.16 26.03 16.05
CA PHE A 60 -25.15 27.04 14.99
C PHE A 60 -23.72 27.46 14.64
N ASP A 61 -22.88 27.74 15.63
CA ASP A 61 -21.48 28.14 15.43
C ASP A 61 -20.67 27.07 14.71
N ILE A 62 -20.79 25.82 15.13
CA ILE A 62 -20.10 24.68 14.50
C ILE A 62 -20.55 24.51 13.05
N LEU A 63 -21.86 24.51 12.80
CA LEU A 63 -22.39 24.34 11.43
C LEU A 63 -22.00 25.50 10.52
N THR A 64 -21.97 26.72 11.06
CA THR A 64 -21.56 27.90 10.32
C THR A 64 -20.07 27.86 9.99
N GLN A 65 -19.22 27.46 10.95
CA GLN A 65 -17.78 27.29 10.71
C GLN A 65 -17.50 26.18 9.70
N ILE A 66 -18.13 25.02 9.84
CA ILE A 66 -17.97 23.89 8.90
C ILE A 66 -18.42 24.31 7.50
N LYS A 67 -19.57 24.98 7.38
CA LYS A 67 -20.04 25.50 6.08
C LYS A 67 -19.04 26.51 5.50
N GLY A 68 -18.51 27.40 6.33
CA GLY A 68 -17.48 28.36 5.92
C GLY A 68 -16.22 27.68 5.40
N LEU A 69 -15.75 26.63 6.07
CA LEU A 69 -14.61 25.82 5.64
C LEU A 69 -14.91 25.06 4.35
N LEU A 70 -16.07 24.41 4.21
CA LEU A 70 -16.44 23.73 2.96
C LEU A 70 -16.57 24.70 1.77
N GLN A 71 -16.98 25.94 2.00
CA GLN A 71 -17.14 26.90 0.91
C GLN A 71 -15.84 27.58 0.51
N ASN A 72 -14.99 27.93 1.49
CA ASN A 72 -13.82 28.77 1.26
C ASN A 72 -12.50 28.00 1.30
N ASP A 73 -12.43 26.87 2.02
CA ASP A 73 -11.21 26.08 2.24
C ASP A 73 -11.51 24.57 2.22
N HIS A 74 -12.18 24.11 1.16
CA HIS A 74 -12.56 22.70 1.01
C HIS A 74 -11.36 21.74 0.89
N GLN A 75 -10.17 22.26 0.57
CA GLN A 75 -8.94 21.48 0.42
C GLN A 75 -8.30 21.07 1.75
N SER A 76 -8.69 21.69 2.89
CA SER A 76 -8.23 21.26 4.23
C SER A 76 -9.06 20.12 4.81
N LEU A 77 -10.28 19.91 4.30
CA LEU A 77 -11.20 18.86 4.75
C LEU A 77 -11.21 17.64 3.84
N LEU A 78 -11.13 17.85 2.53
CA LEU A 78 -11.08 16.77 1.56
C LEU A 78 -9.61 16.43 1.25
N PRO A 79 -9.27 15.14 1.07
CA PRO A 79 -8.03 14.77 0.42
C PRO A 79 -7.81 15.62 -0.84
N ASN A 80 -6.57 15.98 -1.13
CA ASN A 80 -6.22 16.89 -2.21
C ASN A 80 -6.44 16.21 -3.59
N TYR A 81 -7.70 16.02 -3.99
CA TYR A 81 -8.08 15.33 -5.22
C TYR A 81 -7.61 16.08 -6.47
N ALA A 82 -7.34 17.38 -6.35
CA ALA A 82 -6.69 18.18 -7.39
C ALA A 82 -5.31 17.64 -7.80
N ARG A 83 -4.60 16.89 -6.93
CA ARG A 83 -3.32 16.24 -7.28
C ARG A 83 -3.46 14.89 -7.94
N ILE A 84 -4.64 14.27 -7.91
CA ILE A 84 -4.81 12.91 -8.45
C ILE A 84 -4.85 12.95 -9.98
N GLN A 85 -5.43 13.99 -10.58
CA GLN A 85 -5.48 14.15 -12.03
C GLN A 85 -4.08 14.25 -12.69
N PRO A 86 -3.18 15.17 -12.29
CA PRO A 86 -1.84 15.23 -12.88
C PRO A 86 -1.02 13.96 -12.61
N LEU A 87 -1.26 13.26 -11.50
CA LEU A 87 -0.60 11.99 -11.21
C LEU A 87 -1.12 10.85 -12.11
N SER A 88 -2.41 10.85 -12.44
CA SER A 88 -3.01 9.94 -13.42
C SER A 88 -2.46 10.18 -14.82
N GLU A 89 -2.26 11.43 -15.21
CA GLU A 89 -1.72 11.81 -16.51
C GLU A 89 -0.24 11.41 -16.64
N ALA A 90 0.56 11.66 -15.60
CA ALA A 90 1.95 11.19 -15.54
C ALA A 90 2.07 9.65 -15.59
N LEU A 91 1.10 8.92 -15.02
CA LEU A 91 1.03 7.46 -15.11
C LEU A 91 0.70 6.97 -16.52
N ASP A 92 -0.23 7.64 -17.20
CA ASP A 92 -0.60 7.34 -18.59
C ASP A 92 0.59 7.58 -19.54
N ASP A 93 1.31 8.67 -19.34
CA ASP A 93 2.51 8.99 -20.13
C ASP A 93 3.64 7.99 -19.86
N LEU A 94 3.88 7.60 -18.60
CA LEU A 94 4.86 6.56 -18.27
C LEU A 94 4.49 5.21 -18.94
N TYR A 95 3.21 4.89 -19.02
CA TYR A 95 2.75 3.67 -19.69
C TYR A 95 3.00 3.71 -21.20
N LYS A 96 2.84 4.87 -21.84
CA LYS A 96 3.19 5.07 -23.25
C LYS A 96 4.70 4.92 -23.46
N GLU A 97 5.52 5.55 -22.61
CA GLU A 97 6.98 5.44 -22.67
C GLU A 97 7.46 4.01 -22.48
N PHE A 98 6.86 3.27 -21.53
CA PHE A 98 7.16 1.85 -21.31
C PHE A 98 6.84 1.01 -22.55
N ASN A 99 5.70 1.24 -23.20
CA ASN A 99 5.35 0.52 -24.42
C ASN A 99 6.24 0.90 -25.60
N ALA A 100 6.65 2.17 -25.72
CA ALA A 100 7.63 2.61 -26.71
C ALA A 100 8.99 1.92 -26.48
N LEU A 101 9.43 1.82 -25.23
CA LEU A 101 10.65 1.12 -24.85
C LEU A 101 10.56 -0.38 -25.17
N LYS A 102 9.42 -1.01 -24.89
CA LYS A 102 9.14 -2.41 -25.26
C LYS A 102 9.22 -2.61 -26.78
N SER A 103 8.67 -1.69 -27.58
CA SER A 103 8.79 -1.73 -29.04
C SER A 103 10.25 -1.62 -29.48
N HIS A 104 11.01 -0.67 -28.92
CA HIS A 104 12.43 -0.52 -29.19
C HIS A 104 13.25 -1.78 -28.84
N LEU A 105 12.90 -2.47 -27.76
CA LEU A 105 13.55 -3.73 -27.39
C LEU A 105 13.21 -4.85 -28.38
N GLY A 106 11.97 -4.90 -28.87
CA GLY A 106 11.54 -5.79 -29.95
C GLY A 106 12.34 -5.56 -31.23
N ASP A 107 12.40 -4.31 -31.69
CA ASP A 107 13.15 -3.92 -32.88
C ASP A 107 14.65 -4.24 -32.73
N LEU A 108 15.22 -4.02 -31.55
CA LEU A 108 16.63 -4.32 -31.30
C LEU A 108 16.88 -5.84 -31.32
N THR A 109 15.95 -6.63 -30.76
CA THR A 109 16.02 -8.10 -30.79
C THR A 109 15.96 -8.62 -32.22
N GLU A 110 15.06 -8.09 -33.06
CA GLU A 110 14.97 -8.45 -34.48
C GLU A 110 16.25 -8.10 -35.23
N LYS A 111 16.85 -6.94 -34.95
CA LYS A 111 18.15 -6.55 -35.51
C LYS A 111 19.27 -7.49 -35.09
N PHE A 112 19.30 -7.94 -33.82
CA PHE A 112 20.27 -8.94 -33.37
C PHE A 112 20.09 -10.26 -34.11
N THR A 113 18.85 -10.74 -34.28
CA THR A 113 18.58 -11.96 -35.05
C THR A 113 19.02 -11.82 -36.51
N ALA A 114 18.74 -10.69 -37.16
CA ALA A 114 19.18 -10.43 -38.53
C ALA A 114 20.71 -10.39 -38.65
N ILE A 115 21.40 -9.82 -37.66
CA ILE A 115 22.88 -9.80 -37.61
C ILE A 115 23.42 -11.21 -37.39
N GLU A 116 22.83 -12.01 -36.50
CA GLU A 116 23.21 -13.42 -36.29
C GLU A 116 23.08 -14.22 -37.59
N THR A 117 21.96 -14.08 -38.31
CA THR A 117 21.76 -14.75 -39.60
C THR A 117 22.75 -14.30 -40.66
N PHE A 118 23.09 -13.00 -40.69
CA PHE A 118 24.10 -12.48 -41.62
C PHE A 118 25.49 -13.04 -41.31
N VAL A 119 25.85 -13.14 -40.03
CA VAL A 119 27.12 -13.74 -39.61
C VAL A 119 27.17 -15.22 -39.97
N ASP A 120 26.09 -15.95 -39.79
CA ASP A 120 25.99 -17.36 -40.21
C ASP A 120 26.11 -17.52 -41.73
N GLU A 121 25.46 -16.66 -42.51
CA GLU A 121 25.56 -16.67 -43.99
C GLU A 121 26.97 -16.34 -44.47
N VAL A 122 27.63 -15.32 -43.91
CA VAL A 122 29.02 -14.97 -44.24
C VAL A 122 29.98 -16.10 -43.85
N LYS A 123 29.76 -16.74 -42.70
CA LYS A 123 30.54 -17.89 -42.25
C LYS A 123 30.33 -19.10 -43.16
N ALA A 124 29.09 -19.37 -43.57
CA ALA A 124 28.75 -20.43 -44.52
C ALA A 124 29.35 -20.16 -45.91
N SER A 125 29.28 -18.92 -46.41
CA SER A 125 29.89 -18.49 -47.67
C SER A 125 31.43 -18.61 -47.63
N ARG A 126 32.05 -18.24 -46.51
CA ARG A 126 33.49 -18.43 -46.28
C ARG A 126 33.87 -19.92 -46.21
N ALA A 127 33.01 -20.76 -45.64
CA ALA A 127 33.19 -22.21 -45.65
C ALA A 127 32.95 -22.83 -47.04
N ALA A 128 32.20 -22.14 -47.92
CA ALA A 128 31.87 -22.54 -49.29
C ALA A 128 32.77 -21.92 -50.39
N GLY A 129 33.83 -21.17 -50.04
CA GLY A 129 34.78 -20.59 -50.98
C GLY A 129 35.57 -21.63 -51.81
N PRO A 130 36.09 -21.25 -52.99
CA PRO A 130 35.79 -21.85 -54.28
C PRO A 130 36.33 -23.29 -54.42
N ALA A 131 35.48 -24.28 -54.14
CA ALA A 131 35.71 -25.66 -54.51
C ALA A 131 34.49 -26.23 -55.25
N ALA A 132 33.98 -25.49 -56.23
CA ALA A 132 33.00 -26.01 -57.17
C ALA A 132 33.15 -25.29 -58.53
N GLY A 133 34.17 -25.69 -59.28
CA GLY A 133 34.25 -25.40 -60.71
C GLY A 133 35.60 -24.87 -61.16
N VAL A 134 36.56 -25.78 -61.40
CA VAL A 134 37.36 -25.89 -62.64
C VAL A 134 38.02 -27.29 -62.63
N GLY A 135 37.86 -28.08 -63.70
CA GLY A 135 38.86 -29.09 -64.05
C GLY A 135 38.45 -30.55 -64.25
N ALA A 136 37.32 -30.85 -64.91
CA ALA A 136 37.25 -32.09 -65.68
C ALA A 136 38.11 -31.90 -66.95
N GLY A 137 39.37 -32.34 -66.90
CA GLY A 137 40.26 -32.30 -68.05
C GLY A 137 39.82 -33.29 -69.14
N PRO A 138 39.78 -32.91 -70.42
CA PRO A 138 39.56 -33.84 -71.52
C PRO A 138 40.92 -34.46 -71.89
N GLY A 139 41.13 -35.75 -71.64
CA GLY A 139 42.43 -36.34 -71.94
C GLY A 139 42.57 -37.83 -71.67
N ALA A 140 41.74 -38.65 -72.31
CA ALA A 140 42.08 -40.05 -72.58
C ALA A 140 41.29 -40.54 -73.80
N ALA A 141 41.81 -40.28 -75.00
CA ALA A 141 41.39 -40.99 -76.20
C ALA A 141 42.08 -42.38 -76.23
N PRO A 142 41.37 -43.48 -76.51
CA PRO A 142 42.00 -44.78 -76.73
C PRO A 142 42.60 -44.84 -78.14
N ILE A 143 43.87 -45.26 -78.23
CA ILE A 143 44.57 -45.55 -79.48
C ILE A 143 44.08 -46.89 -80.04
N PRO A 144 43.67 -47.00 -81.32
CA PRO A 144 43.44 -48.30 -81.96
C PRO A 144 44.76 -48.85 -82.53
N ARG A 145 45.09 -50.09 -82.19
CA ARG A 145 46.13 -50.86 -82.89
C ARG A 145 45.48 -51.61 -84.05
N GLN A 146 46.05 -51.42 -85.25
CA GLN A 146 45.90 -52.33 -86.38
C GLN A 146 46.61 -53.66 -86.09
#